data_AF-A0A382J606-F1
#
_entry.id   AF-A0A382J606-F1
#
_cell.length_a   1.000
_cell.length_b   1.000
_cell.length_c   1.000
_cell.angle_alpha   90.00
_cell.angle_beta   90.00
_cell.angle_gamma   90.00
#
_symmetry.space_group_name_H-M   'P 1'
#
loop_
_entity.id
_entity.type
_entity.pdbx_description
1 polymer ?
#
loop_
_entity_poly.entity_id
_entity_poly.type
_entity_poly.pdbx_seq_one_letter_code
_entity_poly.pdbx_strand_id
1 'polypeptide(L)'
;MEQAGQIIAIGGGGFGRNPKHNKIEKYILGQTGKDKPNVVFLPTASAEDESYIVNFYSCFSKLDCSPSHITFFQRTPRLDSIINQADVIYV
;
A
#
# COMPACT_ATOMS: atom_id res chain seq x y z
N MET A 1 5.61 -17.76 19.58
CA MET A 1 5.23 -16.35 19.85
C MET A 1 4.74 -15.81 18.52
N GLU A 2 3.52 -15.30 18.44
CA GLU A 2 3.12 -14.52 17.26
C GLU A 2 4.07 -13.35 17.15
N GLN A 3 4.79 -13.27 16.03
CA GLN A 3 5.65 -12.13 15.75
C GLN A 3 4.73 -10.93 15.51
N ALA A 4 4.86 -9.87 16.30
CA ALA A 4 4.20 -8.61 15.99
C ALA A 4 4.56 -8.17 14.56
N GLY A 5 3.63 -7.50 13.87
CA GLY A 5 3.84 -7.00 12.51
C GLY A 5 5.06 -6.07 12.38
N GLN A 6 5.51 -5.85 11.15
CA GLN A 6 6.67 -4.99 10.88
C GLN A 6 6.25 -3.54 10.61
N ILE A 7 7.08 -2.60 11.07
CA ILE A 7 6.98 -1.18 10.71
C ILE A 7 8.15 -0.83 9.81
N ILE A 8 7.86 -0.38 8.59
CA ILE A 8 8.86 0.03 7.60
C ILE A 8 8.78 1.55 7.44
N ALA A 9 9.78 2.27 7.94
CA ALA A 9 9.86 3.72 7.80
C ALA A 9 10.61 4.10 6.51
N ILE A 10 10.00 4.95 5.68
CA ILE A 10 10.58 5.42 4.42
C ILE A 10 10.85 6.93 4.55
N GLY A 11 12.10 7.35 4.41
CA GLY A 11 12.54 8.76 4.57
C GLY A 11 12.08 9.73 3.47
N GLY A 12 11.05 9.37 2.70
CA GLY A 12 10.55 10.11 1.54
C GLY A 12 10.83 9.40 0.21
N GLY A 13 10.08 9.81 -0.82
CA GLY A 13 10.25 9.27 -2.17
C GLY A 13 9.73 7.84 -2.33
N GLY A 14 8.55 7.55 -1.76
CA GLY A 14 7.87 6.24 -1.86
C GLY A 14 7.51 5.80 -3.28
N PHE A 15 6.36 5.16 -3.45
CA PHE A 15 6.03 4.49 -4.70
C PHE A 15 6.03 5.38 -5.96
N GLY A 16 6.41 4.76 -7.08
CA GLY A 16 6.37 5.39 -8.41
C GLY A 16 7.44 6.45 -8.69
N ARG A 17 8.35 6.74 -7.74
CA ARG A 17 9.44 7.73 -7.94
C ARG A 17 10.47 7.31 -8.99
N ASN A 18 10.72 6.01 -9.14
CA ASN A 18 11.57 5.49 -10.20
C ASN A 18 10.82 4.39 -10.96
N PRO A 19 10.17 4.72 -12.09
CA PRO A 19 9.39 3.76 -12.87
C PRO A 19 10.20 2.54 -13.36
N LYS A 20 11.53 2.65 -13.39
CA LYS A 20 12.43 1.57 -13.80
C LYS A 20 12.79 0.63 -12.64
N HIS A 21 12.58 1.03 -11.39
CA HIS A 21 13.03 0.30 -10.22
C HIS A 21 12.02 0.34 -9.07
N ASN A 22 11.31 -0.78 -8.87
CA ASN A 22 10.36 -0.95 -7.77
C ASN A 22 11.02 -1.63 -6.54
N LYS A 23 12.18 -1.13 -6.10
CA LYS A 23 12.98 -1.82 -5.06
C LYS A 23 12.30 -1.79 -3.69
N ILE A 24 11.72 -0.64 -3.32
CA ILE A 24 11.08 -0.44 -2.01
C ILE A 24 9.79 -1.24 -1.96
N GLU A 25 9.01 -1.23 -3.04
CA GLU A 25 7.74 -1.95 -3.14
C GLU A 25 7.98 -3.46 -3.09
N LYS A 26 8.94 -3.97 -3.86
CA LYS A 26 9.32 -5.40 -3.79
C LYS A 26 9.81 -5.81 -2.40
N TYR A 27 10.57 -4.93 -1.74
CA TYR A 27 10.99 -5.17 -0.36
C TYR A 27 9.77 -5.29 0.57
N ILE A 28 8.86 -4.31 0.55
CA ILE A 28 7.64 -4.31 1.37
C ILE A 28 6.82 -5.59 1.14
N LEU A 29 6.56 -5.97 -0.12
CA LEU A 29 5.80 -7.17 -0.45
C LEU A 29 6.49 -8.45 0.06
N GLY A 30 7.82 -8.52 -0.06
CA GLY A 30 8.62 -9.65 0.41
C GLY A 30 8.54 -9.88 1.91
N GLN A 31 8.30 -8.83 2.71
CA GLN A 31 8.14 -8.96 4.16
C GLN A 31 6.86 -9.70 4.57
N THR A 32 5.87 -9.81 3.67
CA THR A 32 4.59 -10.46 3.97
C THR A 32 4.67 -11.98 3.98
N GLY A 33 5.64 -12.57 3.27
CA GLY A 33 5.74 -14.01 3.06
C GLY A 33 4.61 -14.63 2.22
N LYS A 34 3.80 -13.81 1.54
CA LYS A 34 2.67 -14.24 0.71
C LYS A 34 2.99 -14.04 -0.78
N ASP A 35 2.49 -14.94 -1.62
CA ASP A 35 2.67 -14.85 -3.07
C ASP A 35 1.91 -13.67 -3.69
N LYS A 36 0.75 -13.32 -3.13
CA LYS A 36 -0.11 -12.22 -3.60
C LYS A 36 -0.74 -11.46 -2.42
N PRO A 37 0.03 -10.65 -1.70
CA PRO A 37 -0.47 -9.91 -0.54
C PRO A 37 -1.48 -8.82 -0.91
N ASN A 38 -2.42 -8.55 0.00
CA ASN A 38 -3.34 -7.42 -0.09
C ASN A 38 -2.67 -6.15 0.44
N VAL A 39 -2.52 -5.14 -0.41
CA VAL A 39 -1.90 -3.86 -0.06
C VAL A 39 -2.97 -2.78 -0.01
N VAL A 40 -3.15 -2.15 1.14
CA VAL A 40 -4.12 -1.07 1.34
C VAL A 40 -3.39 0.25 1.52
N PHE A 41 -3.69 1.21 0.66
CA PHE A 41 -3.14 2.56 0.73
C PHE A 41 -4.07 3.54 1.47
N LEU A 42 -3.51 4.35 2.36
CA LEU A 42 -4.17 5.43 3.10
C LEU A 42 -3.66 6.81 2.61
N PRO A 43 -4.15 7.33 1.46
CA PRO A 43 -3.68 8.57 0.81
C PRO A 43 -4.00 9.88 1.55
N THR A 44 -4.18 9.84 2.86
CA THR A 44 -4.66 10.99 3.64
C THR A 44 -3.66 12.14 3.70
N ALA A 45 -2.35 11.86 3.66
CA ALA A 45 -1.30 12.88 3.68
C ALA A 45 -1.31 13.78 2.43
N SER A 46 -1.82 13.28 1.30
CA SER A 46 -2.00 14.05 0.06
C SER A 46 -3.42 14.58 -0.10
N ALA A 47 -4.25 14.55 0.97
CA ALA A 47 -5.67 14.87 0.90
C ALA A 47 -6.42 14.08 -0.19
N GLU A 48 -6.10 12.79 -0.37
CA GLU A 48 -6.70 11.93 -1.40
C GLU A 48 -6.49 12.41 -2.85
N ASP A 49 -5.36 13.06 -3.13
CA ASP A 49 -4.98 13.43 -4.50
C ASP A 49 -5.15 12.27 -5.50
N GLU A 50 -6.01 12.47 -6.50
CA GLU A 50 -6.39 11.45 -7.48
C GLU A 50 -5.17 10.95 -8.27
N SER A 51 -4.25 11.85 -8.62
CA SER A 51 -3.04 11.50 -9.38
C SER A 51 -2.12 10.61 -8.55
N TYR A 52 -2.04 10.83 -7.24
CA TYR A 52 -1.25 10.02 -6.33
C TYR A 52 -1.86 8.63 -6.12
N ILE A 53 -3.18 8.54 -6.03
CA ILE A 53 -3.92 7.26 -6.01
C ILE A 53 -3.69 6.50 -7.33
N VAL A 54 -3.80 7.17 -8.48
CA VAL A 54 -3.52 6.54 -9.79
C VAL A 54 -2.07 6.06 -9.89
N ASN A 55 -1.11 6.84 -9.36
CA ASN A 55 0.29 6.44 -9.33
C ASN A 55 0.52 5.20 -8.44
N PHE A 56 -0.18 5.10 -7.30
CA PHE A 56 -0.16 3.91 -6.44
C PHE A 56 -0.58 2.66 -7.23
N TYR A 57 -1.74 2.71 -7.88
CA TYR A 57 -2.21 1.58 -8.70
C TYR A 57 -1.28 1.30 -9.88
N SER A 58 -0.74 2.34 -10.54
CA SER A 58 0.19 2.18 -11.66
C SER A 58 1.50 1.47 -11.27
N CYS A 59 1.89 1.57 -10.00
CA CYS A 59 3.07 0.92 -9.44
C CYS A 59 2.76 -0.50 -8.94
N PHE A 60 1.78 -0.65 -8.05
CA PHE A 60 1.50 -1.93 -7.38
C PHE A 60 0.75 -2.93 -8.26
N SER A 61 -0.08 -2.50 -9.22
CA SER A 61 -0.76 -3.44 -10.13
C SER A 61 0.20 -4.14 -11.11
N LYS A 62 1.47 -3.70 -11.19
CA LYS A 62 2.53 -4.36 -11.98
C LYS A 62 3.34 -5.38 -11.15
N LEU A 63 3.00 -5.54 -9.88
CA LEU A 63 3.62 -6.47 -8.94
C LEU A 63 2.60 -7.56 -8.57
N ASP A 64 3.09 -8.69 -8.08
CA ASP A 64 2.24 -9.80 -7.63
C ASP A 64 1.56 -9.46 -6.29
N CYS A 65 0.55 -8.60 -6.33
CA CYS A 65 -0.21 -8.17 -5.16
C CYS A 65 -1.65 -7.76 -5.55
N SER A 66 -2.48 -7.50 -4.54
CA SER A 66 -3.84 -6.95 -4.72
C SER A 66 -3.90 -5.54 -4.12
N PRO A 67 -3.72 -4.48 -4.92
CA PRO A 67 -3.76 -3.11 -4.43
C PRO A 67 -5.20 -2.63 -4.20
N SER A 68 -5.39 -1.88 -3.11
CA SER A 68 -6.62 -1.16 -2.79
C SER A 68 -6.29 0.14 -2.04
N HIS A 69 -7.26 1.03 -1.88
CA HIS A 69 -7.11 2.22 -1.05
C HIS A 69 -8.38 2.46 -0.24
N ILE A 70 -8.26 3.24 0.84
CA ILE A 70 -9.38 3.71 1.65
C ILE A 70 -9.51 5.22 1.48
N THR A 71 -10.75 5.69 1.32
CA THR A 71 -11.10 7.11 1.39
C THR A 71 -11.73 7.45 2.74
N PHE A 72 -11.29 8.55 3.33
CA PHE A 72 -11.84 9.21 4.51
C PHE A 72 -12.44 10.58 4.19
N PHE A 73 -12.05 11.22 3.08
CA PHE A 73 -12.63 12.51 2.68
C PHE A 73 -13.90 12.37 1.81
N GLN A 74 -14.26 11.15 1.43
CA GLN A 74 -15.50 10.81 0.72
C GLN A 74 -16.34 9.83 1.55
N ARG A 75 -17.10 8.94 0.90
CA ARG A 75 -17.84 7.89 1.59
C ARG A 75 -16.88 6.80 2.07
N THR A 76 -16.57 6.81 3.37
CA THR A 76 -15.71 5.80 3.97
C THR A 76 -16.33 4.40 3.87
N PRO A 77 -15.59 3.40 3.34
CA PRO A 77 -16.05 2.02 3.29
C PRO A 77 -16.04 1.37 4.68
N ARG A 78 -16.56 0.15 4.77
CA ARG A 78 -16.51 -0.67 5.99
C ARG A 78 -15.06 -1.06 6.30
N LEU A 79 -14.41 -0.30 7.18
CA LEU A 79 -12.98 -0.44 7.49
C LEU A 79 -12.61 -1.85 7.97
N ASP A 80 -13.45 -2.46 8.81
CA ASP A 80 -13.26 -3.82 9.32
C ASP A 80 -13.14 -4.85 8.19
N SER A 81 -13.90 -4.68 7.10
CA SER A 81 -13.81 -5.58 5.96
C SER A 81 -12.51 -5.43 5.17
N ILE A 82 -11.88 -4.26 5.19
CA ILE A 82 -10.67 -3.98 4.41
C ILE A 82 -9.41 -4.23 5.25
N ILE A 83 -9.36 -3.66 6.45
CA ILE A 83 -8.18 -3.72 7.34
C ILE A 83 -7.90 -5.15 7.81
N ASN A 84 -8.94 -5.94 8.13
CA ASN A 84 -8.74 -7.33 8.55
C ASN A 84 -8.21 -8.25 7.44
N GLN A 85 -8.28 -7.82 6.18
CA GLN A 85 -7.76 -8.56 5.02
C GLN A 85 -6.40 -8.01 4.55
N ALA A 86 -5.92 -6.91 5.11
CA ALA A 86 -4.70 -6.24 4.69
C ALA A 86 -3.46 -7.02 5.16
N ASP A 87 -2.53 -7.23 4.24
CA ASP A 87 -1.19 -7.77 4.54
C ASP A 87 -0.17 -6.65 4.69
N VAL A 88 -0.42 -5.53 4.01
CA VAL A 88 0.36 -4.30 4.06
C VAL A 88 -0.60 -3.13 4.16
N ILE A 89 -0.33 -2.24 5.11
CA ILE A 89 -0.95 -0.91 5.16
C ILE A 89 0.14 0.10 4.80
N TYR A 90 -0.06 0.78 3.67
CA TYR A 90 0.81 1.84 3.20
C TYR A 90 0.15 3.18 3.53
N VAL A 91 0.90 4.13 4.08
CA VAL A 91 0.42 5.46 4.48
C VAL A 91 1.15 6.54 3.69
#